data_AF-A0A953I5T7-F1
#
_entry.id   AF-A0A953I5T7-F1
#
_cell.length_a   1.000
_cell.length_b   1.000
_cell.length_c   1.000
_cell.angle_alpha   90.00
_cell.angle_beta   90.00
_cell.angle_gamma   90.00
#
_symmetry.space_group_name_H-M   'P 1'
#
loop_
_entity.id
_entity.type
_entity.pdbx_description
1 polymer ?
#
loop_
_entity_poly.entity_id
_entity_poly.type
_entity_poly.pdbx_seq_one_letter_code
_entity_poly.pdbx_strand_id
1 'polypeptide(L)' 'MAVSNAALSEVPVARIPEQRPQPVAVPTDEELVAAYLKGDEAAFEEIVRRYEDRLYRLSYRMLGNHHDALDAVQE' A
#
# COMPACT_ATOMS: atom_id res chain seq x y z
N MET A 1 33.61 -17.49 58.03
CA MET A 1 32.44 -16.61 57.76
C MET A 1 32.57 -16.08 56.34
N ALA A 2 31.86 -16.70 55.39
CA ALA A 2 31.81 -16.27 54.01
C ALA A 2 30.38 -15.80 53.73
N VAL A 3 30.19 -14.50 53.52
CA VAL A 3 28.87 -13.98 53.12
C VAL A 3 28.81 -14.11 51.60
N SER A 4 28.04 -15.11 51.18
CA SER A 4 27.77 -15.46 49.78
C SER A 4 26.96 -14.34 49.14
N ASN A 5 27.57 -13.60 48.21
CA ASN A 5 26.87 -12.61 47.41
C ASN A 5 26.05 -13.38 46.35
N ALA A 6 24.74 -13.37 46.52
CA ALA A 6 23.80 -14.06 45.64
C ALA A 6 23.93 -13.55 44.21
N ALA A 7 23.91 -14.51 43.27
CA ALA A 7 23.97 -14.30 41.84
C ALA A 7 22.99 -13.21 41.38
N LEU A 8 23.53 -12.04 41.04
CA LEU A 8 22.85 -11.09 40.16
C LEU A 8 22.84 -11.73 38.77
N SER A 9 21.65 -12.14 38.31
CA SER A 9 21.48 -12.64 36.94
C SER A 9 21.68 -11.48 35.97
N GLU A 10 22.84 -11.45 35.33
CA GLU A 10 23.08 -10.65 34.14
C GLU A 10 22.12 -11.15 33.04
N VAL A 11 20.96 -10.50 32.91
CA VAL A 11 20.07 -10.74 31.77
C VAL A 11 20.82 -10.28 30.53
N PRO A 12 21.13 -11.16 29.56
CA PRO A 12 21.79 -10.72 28.35
C PRO A 12 20.79 -9.86 27.58
N VAL A 13 21.00 -8.54 27.61
CA VAL A 13 20.27 -7.61 26.75
C VAL A 13 20.69 -7.91 25.32
N ALA A 14 19.95 -8.82 24.68
CA ALA A 14 20.06 -9.05 23.25
C ALA A 14 19.85 -7.71 22.57
N ARG A 15 20.88 -7.18 21.91
CA ARG A 15 20.75 -5.97 21.10
C ARG A 15 19.71 -6.27 20.02
N ILE A 16 18.51 -5.75 20.19
CA ILE A 16 17.51 -5.76 19.12
C ILE A 16 18.17 -4.98 17.98
N PRO A 17 18.42 -5.60 16.80
CA PRO A 17 18.96 -4.86 15.69
C PRO A 17 17.96 -3.76 15.36
N GLU A 18 18.41 -2.50 15.42
CA GLU A 18 17.65 -1.33 14.95
C GLU A 18 17.43 -1.48 13.44
N GLN A 19 16.46 -2.30 13.04
CA GLN A 19 15.97 -2.34 11.68
C GLN A 19 15.19 -1.04 11.47
N ARG A 20 15.90 0.00 11.05
CA ARG A 20 15.30 1.22 10.53
C ARG A 20 14.30 0.79 9.44
N PRO A 21 13.01 1.14 9.52
CA PRO A 21 12.03 0.68 8.54
C PRO A 21 12.49 1.14 7.16
N GLN A 22 12.89 0.17 6.33
CA GLN A 22 13.30 0.44 4.97
C GLN A 22 12.06 0.97 4.23
N PRO A 23 12.16 2.05 3.44
CA PRO A 23 11.03 2.51 2.65
C PRO A 23 10.59 1.37 1.74
N VAL A 24 9.38 0.86 1.95
CA VAL A 24 8.80 -0.15 1.07
C VAL A 24 8.62 0.53 -0.29
N ALA A 25 9.44 0.15 -1.27
CA ALA A 25 9.37 0.72 -2.61
C ALA A 25 7.99 0.39 -3.19
N VAL A 26 7.23 1.42 -3.54
CA VAL A 26 5.93 1.25 -4.21
C VAL A 26 6.22 0.79 -5.65
N PRO A 27 5.74 -0.38 -6.07
CA PRO A 27 6.02 -0.89 -7.41
C PRO A 27 5.36 -0.01 -8.47
N THR A 28 6.06 0.18 -9.58
CA THR A 28 5.57 0.83 -10.80
C THR A 28 4.51 -0.03 -11.48
N ASP A 29 3.76 0.55 -12.40
CA ASP A 29 2.71 -0.18 -13.13
C ASP A 29 3.34 -1.24 -14.04
N GLU A 30 4.49 -0.96 -14.65
CA GLU A 30 5.26 -1.93 -15.45
C GLU A 30 5.72 -3.13 -14.61
N GLU A 31 6.15 -2.89 -13.36
CA GLU A 31 6.53 -3.95 -12.43
C GLU A 31 5.33 -4.79 -11.99
N LEU A 32 4.18 -4.17 -11.75
CA LEU A 32 2.94 -4.87 -11.42
C LEU A 32 2.45 -5.72 -12.60
N VAL A 33 2.50 -5.19 -13.83
CA VAL A 33 2.16 -5.97 -15.04
C VAL A 33 3.13 -7.15 -15.20
N ALA A 34 4.43 -6.92 -15.02
CA ALA A 34 5.42 -7.99 -15.10
C ALA A 34 5.25 -9.05 -14.00
N ALA A 35 4.83 -8.65 -12.79
CA ALA A 35 4.49 -9.57 -11.70
C ALA A 35 3.23 -10.38 -12.01
N TYR A 36 2.18 -9.74 -12.53
CA TYR A 36 0.95 -10.41 -12.94
C TYR A 36 1.19 -11.43 -14.06
N LEU A 37 2.00 -11.09 -15.06
CA LEU A 37 2.38 -12.03 -16.13
C LEU A 37 3.19 -13.24 -15.62
N LYS A 38 3.80 -13.13 -14.43
CA LYS A 38 4.47 -14.24 -13.75
C LYS A 38 3.56 -15.05 -12.83
N GLY A 39 2.27 -14.69 -12.75
CA GLY A 39 1.24 -15.38 -11.96
C GLY A 39 0.91 -14.72 -10.62
N ASP A 40 1.40 -13.51 -10.35
CA ASP A 40 1.02 -12.78 -9.14
C ASP A 40 -0.32 -12.07 -9.34
N GLU A 41 -1.42 -12.73 -8.97
CA GLU A 41 -2.78 -12.18 -9.08
C GLU A 41 -2.98 -10.90 -8.24
N ALA A 42 -2.26 -10.74 -7.13
CA ALA A 42 -2.36 -9.55 -6.29
C ALA A 42 -1.84 -8.30 -7.00
N ALA A 43 -0.93 -8.47 -7.97
CA ALA A 43 -0.46 -7.35 -8.78
C ALA A 43 -1.56 -6.78 -9.69
N PHE A 44 -2.48 -7.63 -10.17
CA PHE A 44 -3.64 -7.16 -10.93
C PHE A 44 -4.62 -6.40 -10.04
N GLU A 45 -4.89 -6.88 -8.83
CA GLU A 45 -5.74 -6.16 -7.87
C GLU A 45 -5.20 -4.77 -7.56
N GLU A 46 -3.88 -4.64 -7.38
CA GLU A 46 -3.25 -3.34 -7.13
C GLU A 46 -3.35 -2.41 -8.34
N ILE A 47 -3.22 -2.92 -9.58
CA ILE A 47 -3.49 -2.14 -10.79
C ILE A 47 -4.95 -1.68 -10.80
N VAL A 48 -5.92 -2.59 -10.64
CA VAL A 48 -7.34 -2.25 -10.64
C VAL A 48 -7.64 -1.17 -9.60
N ARG A 49 -7.17 -1.33 -8.37
CA ARG A 49 -7.36 -0.38 -7.26
C ARG A 49 -6.81 1.01 -7.60
N ARG A 50 -5.64 1.11 -8.23
CA ARG A 50 -5.03 2.40 -8.63
C ARG A 50 -5.85 3.13 -9.69
N TYR A 51 -6.45 2.39 -10.60
CA TYR A 51 -7.18 2.95 -11.75
C TYR A 51 -8.67 3.12 -11.49
N GLU A 52 -9.26 2.39 -10.55
CA GLU A 52 -10.66 2.51 -10.16
C GLU A 52 -11.00 3.95 -9.74
N ASP A 53 -10.19 4.57 -8.88
CA ASP A 53 -10.38 5.95 -8.45
C ASP A 53 -10.28 6.98 -9.60
N ARG A 54 -9.46 6.72 -10.63
CA ARG A 54 -9.36 7.59 -11.81
C ARG A 54 -10.52 7.38 -12.76
N LEU A 55 -10.89 6.13 -13.02
CA LEU A 55 -12.00 5.76 -13.89
C LEU A 55 -13.33 6.21 -13.30
N TYR A 56 -13.49 6.11 -11.97
CA TYR A 56 -14.65 6.64 -11.26
C TYR A 56 -14.75 8.16 -11.43
N ARG A 57 -13.67 8.91 -11.20
CA ARG A 57 -13.64 10.37 -11.36
C ARG A 57 -13.91 10.82 -12.80
N LEU A 58 -13.37 10.11 -13.78
CA LEU A 58 -13.61 10.38 -15.20
C LEU A 58 -15.08 10.12 -15.57
N SER A 59 -15.59 8.94 -15.20
CA SER A 59 -16.98 8.55 -15.42
C SER A 59 -17.94 9.54 -14.76
N TYR A 60 -17.67 9.94 -13.52
CA TYR A 60 -18.49 10.91 -12.79
C TYR A 60 -18.51 12.28 -13.47
N ARG A 61 -17.36 12.79 -13.94
CA ARG A 61 -17.33 14.05 -14.72
C ARG A 61 -18.10 13.92 -16.05
N MET A 62 -17.98 12.80 -16.73
CA MET A 62 -18.68 12.59 -18.00
C MET A 62 -20.19 12.49 -17.81
N LEU A 63 -20.66 11.67 -16.86
CA LEU A 63 -22.08 11.48 -16.54
C LEU A 63 -22.71 12.74 -15.94
N GLY A 64 -22.02 13.41 -15.01
CA GLY A 64 -22.48 14.68 -14.44
C GLY A 64 -22.58 15.79 -15.49
N ASN A 65 -21.59 15.91 -16.37
CA ASN A 65 -21.62 16.86 -17.48
C ASN A 65 -22.65 16.48 -18.56
N HIS A 66 -22.91 15.18 -18.78
CA HIS A 66 -23.96 14.75 -19.70
C HIS A 66 -25.36 15.06 -19.18
N HIS A 67 -25.58 14.93 -17.86
CA HIS A 67 -26.83 15.33 -17.22
C HIS A 67 -27.06 16.83 -17.36
N ASP A 68 -26.03 17.66 -17.08
CA ASP A 68 -26.08 19.11 -17.27
C ASP A 68 -26.30 19.48 -18.76
N ALA A 69 -25.70 18.72 -19.68
CA ALA A 69 -25.89 18.90 -21.12
C ALA A 69 -27.31 18.53 -21.59
N LEU A 70 -27.96 17.56 -20.95
CA LEU A 70 -29.36 17.18 -21.23
C LEU A 70 -30.36 18.21 -20.71
N ASP A 71 -30.05 18.84 -19.57
CA ASP A 71 -30.84 19.97 -19.05
C ASP A 71 -30.68 21.22 -19.95
N ALA A 72 -29.48 21.47 -20.48
CA ALA A 72 -29.23 22.60 -21.37
C ALA A 72 -29.87 22.50 -22.77
N VAL A 73 -30.29 21.29 -23.20
CA VAL A 73 -30.92 21.06 -24.51
C VAL A 73 -32.46 21.14 -24.43
N GLN A 74 -33.03 21.33 -23.24
CA GLN A 74 -34.48 21.39 -23.02
C GLN A 74 -35.07 22.82 -22.86
N GLU A 75 -34.27 23.89 -22.73
CA GLU A 75 -34.74 25.29 -22.84
C GLU A 75 -34.59 25.86 -24.25
#